data_AF-A0AA38ED24-F1
#
_entry.id   AF-A0AA38ED24-F1
#
_cell.length_a   1.000
_cell.length_b   1.000
_cell.length_c   1.000
_cell.angle_alpha   90.00
_cell.angle_beta   90.00
_cell.angle_gamma   90.00
#
_symmetry.space_group_name_H-M   'P 1'
#
loop_
_entity.id
_entity.type
_entity.pdbx_description
1 polymer ?
#
loop_
_entity_poly.entity_id
_entity_poly.type
_entity_poly.pdbx_seq_one_letter_code
_entity_poly.pdbx_strand_id
1 'polypeptide(L)'
;MPSPTRKRVSDAVMQAIADAITTIENSPDMPRTKRQIEALTGRSHDAVARAFVQDRTENSPYRLSSRFARLTANLTRGDSLNEAAVRNDRQTIAELRQQNRDLHDQLDRFATALFARHLDSEIERPEIELVTRIRRGQRRE
;
A
#
# COMPACT_ATOMS: atom_id res chain seq x y z
N MET A 1 11.25 17.49 47.91
CA MET A 1 10.43 16.30 48.24
C MET A 1 10.80 15.19 47.27
N PRO A 2 11.16 13.98 47.71
CA PRO A 2 11.34 12.85 46.79
C PRO A 2 9.97 12.50 46.17
N SER A 3 9.93 12.37 44.85
CA SER A 3 8.73 11.94 44.12
C SER A 3 8.25 10.57 44.62
N PRO A 4 6.93 10.31 44.69
CA PRO A 4 6.42 9.01 45.12
C PRO A 4 7.01 7.91 44.23
N THR A 5 7.65 6.93 44.86
CA THR A 5 8.14 5.72 44.20
C THR A 5 6.95 5.05 43.53
N ARG A 6 6.96 5.02 42.20
CA ARG A 6 5.87 4.39 41.42
C ARG A 6 5.73 2.95 41.87
N LYS A 7 4.49 2.51 42.11
CA LYS A 7 4.19 1.13 42.51
C LYS A 7 4.74 0.18 41.45
N ARG A 8 5.72 -0.66 41.84
CA ARG A 8 6.30 -1.68 40.98
C ARG A 8 5.25 -2.69 40.57
N VAL A 9 5.38 -3.17 39.35
CA VAL A 9 4.58 -4.26 38.82
C VAL A 9 5.22 -5.59 39.24
N SER A 10 4.41 -6.60 39.56
CA SER A 10 4.93 -7.91 39.94
C SER A 10 5.50 -8.68 38.74
N ASP A 11 6.45 -9.58 39.00
CA ASP A 11 7.04 -10.44 37.97
C ASP A 11 5.99 -11.29 37.25
N ALA A 12 4.95 -11.75 37.93
CA ALA A 12 3.86 -12.49 37.29
C ALA A 12 3.15 -11.67 36.19
N VAL A 13 3.03 -10.35 36.37
CA VAL A 13 2.45 -9.47 35.34
C VAL A 13 3.46 -9.21 34.24
N MET A 14 4.74 -9.03 34.57
CA MET A 14 5.81 -8.88 33.58
C MET A 14 5.90 -10.10 32.66
N GLN A 15 5.86 -11.29 33.24
CA GLN A 15 5.82 -12.57 32.53
C GLN A 15 4.57 -12.67 31.64
N ALA A 16 3.37 -12.39 32.19
CA ALA A 16 2.13 -12.47 31.41
C ALA A 16 2.15 -11.53 30.20
N ILE A 17 2.73 -10.32 30.34
CA ILE A 17 2.91 -9.39 29.22
C ILE A 17 3.92 -9.93 28.21
N ALA A 18 5.03 -10.53 28.66
CA ALA A 18 6.02 -11.16 27.79
C ALA A 18 5.41 -12.33 27.00
N ASP A 19 4.55 -13.13 27.64
CA ASP A 19 3.85 -14.25 27.01
C ASP A 19 2.85 -13.74 25.98
N ALA A 20 2.05 -12.72 26.30
CA ALA A 20 1.11 -12.11 25.37
C ALA A 20 1.80 -11.52 24.13
N ILE A 21 2.96 -10.88 24.31
CA ILE A 21 3.81 -10.41 23.20
C ILE A 21 4.21 -11.59 22.29
N THR A 22 4.59 -12.74 22.88
CA THR A 22 4.93 -13.96 22.14
C THR A 22 3.72 -14.54 21.39
N THR A 23 2.53 -14.50 22.00
CA THR A 23 1.29 -14.94 21.35
C THR A 23 0.95 -14.08 20.14
N ILE A 24 1.10 -12.76 20.25
CA ILE A 24 0.89 -11.83 19.14
C ILE A 24 1.94 -12.05 18.04
N GLU A 25 3.19 -12.34 18.40
CA GLU A 25 4.25 -12.65 17.44
C GLU A 25 3.93 -13.89 16.60
N ASN A 26 3.37 -14.92 17.23
CA ASN A 26 3.01 -16.17 16.57
C ASN A 26 1.68 -16.11 15.79
N SER A 27 0.89 -15.04 15.94
CA SER A 27 -0.40 -14.89 15.26
C SER A 27 -0.35 -13.76 14.21
N PRO A 28 -0.49 -14.06 12.91
CA PRO A 28 -0.46 -13.03 11.87
C PRO A 28 -1.67 -12.11 11.93
N ASP A 29 -2.83 -12.62 12.39
CA ASP A 29 -4.12 -11.93 12.45
C ASP A 29 -4.27 -10.99 13.65
N MET A 30 -3.41 -11.11 14.67
CA MET A 30 -3.55 -10.30 15.87
C MET A 30 -2.98 -8.89 15.66
N PRO A 31 -3.70 -7.84 16.10
CA PRO A 31 -3.17 -6.48 16.08
C PRO A 31 -1.94 -6.34 16.97
N ARG A 32 -0.90 -5.67 16.48
CA ARG A 32 0.36 -5.43 17.20
C ARG A 32 0.27 -4.17 18.04
N THR A 33 -0.70 -4.12 18.95
CA THR A 33 -0.97 -2.97 19.81
C THR A 33 -0.87 -3.30 21.30
N LYS A 34 -0.59 -2.29 22.13
CA LYS A 34 -0.63 -2.44 23.60
C LYS A 34 -2.03 -2.78 24.11
N ARG A 35 -3.07 -2.32 23.41
CA ARG A 35 -4.47 -2.66 23.70
C ARG A 35 -4.75 -4.15 23.50
N GLN A 36 -4.11 -4.79 22.53
CA GLN A 36 -4.22 -6.24 22.36
C GLN A 36 -3.53 -7.00 23.50
N ILE A 37 -2.41 -6.50 24.02
CA ILE A 37 -1.75 -7.05 25.20
C ILE A 37 -2.67 -6.95 26.43
N GLU A 38 -3.35 -5.83 26.62
CA GLU A 38 -4.35 -5.66 27.68
C GLU A 38 -5.47 -6.71 27.56
N ALA A 39 -6.00 -6.91 26.35
CA ALA A 39 -7.06 -7.89 26.10
C ALA A 39 -6.61 -9.33 26.38
N LEU A 40 -5.40 -9.72 25.96
CA LEU A 40 -4.86 -11.08 26.18
C LEU A 40 -4.53 -11.35 27.65
N THR A 41 -4.04 -10.35 28.37
CA THR A 41 -3.58 -10.52 29.75
C THR A 41 -4.67 -10.25 30.80
N GLY A 42 -5.79 -9.64 30.39
CA GLY A 42 -6.85 -9.17 31.29
C GLY A 42 -6.37 -8.05 32.24
N ARG A 43 -5.27 -7.37 31.92
CA ARG A 43 -4.67 -6.33 32.76
C ARG A 43 -5.13 -4.95 32.32
N SER A 44 -5.17 -4.03 33.27
CA SER A 44 -5.50 -2.63 32.97
C SER A 44 -4.39 -1.95 32.16
N HIS A 45 -4.78 -0.92 31.41
CA HIS A 45 -3.87 -0.07 30.66
C HIS A 45 -2.72 0.47 31.55
N ASP A 46 -3.03 0.93 32.77
CA ASP A 46 -2.04 1.45 33.72
C ASP A 46 -1.02 0.36 34.13
N ALA A 47 -1.46 -0.88 34.35
CA ALA A 47 -0.56 -1.98 34.69
C ALA A 47 0.41 -2.28 33.53
N VAL A 48 -0.08 -2.32 32.30
CA VAL A 48 0.74 -2.52 31.10
C VAL A 48 1.70 -1.35 30.90
N ALA A 49 1.23 -0.10 31.01
CA ALA A 49 2.05 1.09 30.88
C ALA A 49 3.20 1.12 31.90
N ARG A 50 2.91 0.78 33.17
CA ARG A 50 3.92 0.69 34.21
C ARG A 50 4.93 -0.42 33.96
N ALA A 51 4.50 -1.58 33.46
CA ALA A 51 5.40 -2.67 33.12
C ALA A 51 6.43 -2.25 32.05
N PHE A 52 5.98 -1.55 31.00
CA PHE A 52 6.87 -0.98 29.98
C PHE A 52 7.82 0.09 30.52
N VAL A 53 7.36 0.93 31.44
CA VAL A 53 8.21 1.94 32.08
C VAL A 53 9.26 1.25 32.96
N GLN A 54 8.85 0.29 33.78
CA GLN A 54 9.71 -0.45 34.67
C GLN A 54 10.77 -1.24 33.89
N ASP A 55 10.38 -1.89 32.80
CA ASP A 55 11.29 -2.59 31.87
C ASP A 55 12.40 -1.67 31.35
N ARG A 56 12.04 -0.44 30.95
CA ARG A 56 13.02 0.56 30.47
C ARG A 56 13.95 1.07 31.57
N THR A 57 13.43 1.29 32.78
CA THR A 57 14.21 1.89 33.87
C THR A 57 15.08 0.89 34.60
N GLU A 58 14.63 -0.37 34.72
CA GLU A 58 15.28 -1.40 35.55
C GLU A 58 16.02 -2.45 34.72
N ASN A 59 16.09 -2.29 33.40
CA ASN A 59 16.71 -3.24 32.46
C ASN A 59 16.27 -4.69 32.73
N SER A 60 14.94 -4.87 32.76
CA SER A 60 14.30 -6.13 33.14
C SER A 60 14.70 -7.28 32.20
N PRO A 61 14.83 -8.53 32.70
CA PRO A 61 15.14 -9.69 31.85
C PRO A 61 14.11 -9.96 30.76
N TYR A 62 12.87 -9.48 30.94
CA TYR A 62 11.77 -9.69 29.99
C TYR A 62 11.88 -8.86 28.71
N ARG A 63 12.64 -7.74 28.74
CA ARG A 63 12.93 -6.87 27.60
C ARG A 63 11.67 -6.47 26.81
N LEU A 64 10.57 -6.18 27.51
CA LEU A 64 9.25 -5.95 26.94
C LEU A 64 9.26 -4.87 25.86
N SER A 65 9.98 -3.78 26.11
CA SER A 65 10.05 -2.61 25.23
C SER A 65 10.74 -2.92 23.91
N SER A 66 11.82 -3.70 23.94
CA SER A 66 12.55 -4.05 22.72
C SER A 66 11.82 -5.15 21.93
N ARG A 67 11.19 -6.11 22.61
CA ARG A 67 10.33 -7.12 21.97
C ARG A 67 9.14 -6.48 21.28
N PHE A 68 8.45 -5.58 21.95
CA PHE A 68 7.31 -4.86 21.36
C PHE A 68 7.75 -3.95 20.21
N ALA A 69 8.88 -3.25 20.33
CA ALA A 69 9.42 -2.42 19.25
C ALA A 69 9.76 -3.26 18.01
N ARG A 70 10.32 -4.46 18.18
CA ARG A 70 10.60 -5.39 17.08
C ARG A 70 9.32 -5.87 16.39
N LEU A 71 8.30 -6.20 17.17
CA LEU A 71 6.97 -6.57 16.66
C LEU A 71 6.38 -5.50 15.76
N THR A 72 6.51 -4.21 16.15
CA THR A 72 5.93 -3.09 15.41
C THR A 72 6.87 -2.49 14.36
N ALA A 73 8.13 -2.91 14.27
CA ALA A 73 9.16 -2.23 13.47
C ALA A 73 8.77 -2.08 11.98
N ASN A 74 8.07 -3.08 11.43
CA ASN A 74 7.65 -3.09 10.04
C ASN A 74 6.20 -2.61 9.83
N LEU A 75 5.55 -2.09 10.88
CA LEU A 75 4.14 -1.70 10.83
C LEU A 75 3.96 -0.23 11.20
N THR A 76 3.25 0.50 10.35
CA THR A 76 3.04 1.95 10.52
C THR A 76 1.93 2.29 11.53
N ARG A 77 1.01 1.36 11.85
CA ARG A 77 -0.19 1.63 12.69
C ARG A 77 -0.53 0.59 13.76
N GLY A 78 0.32 -0.42 13.97
CA GLY A 78 0.00 -1.51 14.91
C GLY A 78 -1.09 -2.46 14.40
N ASP A 79 -1.34 -2.46 13.09
CA ASP A 79 -2.23 -3.40 12.41
C ASP A 79 -1.79 -4.87 12.64
N SER A 80 -2.64 -5.80 12.25
CA SER A 80 -2.19 -7.17 12.03
C SER A 80 -1.27 -7.24 10.79
N LEU A 81 -0.48 -8.30 10.65
CA LEU A 81 0.38 -8.46 9.47
C LEU A 81 -0.48 -8.62 8.21
N ASN A 82 -1.60 -9.32 8.34
CA ASN A 82 -2.53 -9.55 7.22
C ASN A 82 -3.23 -8.25 6.81
N GLU A 83 -3.67 -7.41 7.74
CA GLU A 83 -4.24 -6.10 7.41
C GLU A 83 -3.22 -5.19 6.72
N ALA A 84 -1.96 -5.20 7.19
CA ALA A 84 -0.89 -4.46 6.55
C ALA A 84 -0.62 -4.95 5.11
N ALA A 85 -0.61 -6.27 4.89
CA ALA A 85 -0.47 -6.89 3.57
C ALA A 85 -1.63 -6.50 2.65
N VAL A 86 -2.88 -6.63 3.11
CA VAL A 86 -4.08 -6.26 2.33
C VAL A 86 -4.07 -4.78 1.95
N ARG A 87 -3.60 -3.89 2.82
CA ARG A 87 -3.46 -2.47 2.49
C ARG A 87 -2.40 -2.23 1.42
N ASN A 88 -1.26 -2.89 1.52
CA ASN A 88 -0.21 -2.80 0.51
C ASN A 88 -0.72 -3.31 -0.84
N ASP A 89 -1.35 -4.49 -0.87
CA ASP A 89 -1.94 -5.06 -2.09
C ASP A 89 -2.97 -4.12 -2.72
N ARG A 90 -3.83 -3.49 -1.91
CA ARG A 90 -4.78 -2.48 -2.40
C ARG A 90 -4.09 -1.27 -3.01
N GLN A 91 -2.98 -0.81 -2.44
CA GLN A 91 -2.19 0.29 -3.01
C GLN A 91 -1.56 -0.14 -4.35
N THR A 92 -0.92 -1.30 -4.40
CA THR A 92 -0.33 -1.84 -5.63
C THR A 92 -1.37 -2.04 -6.72
N ILE A 93 -2.55 -2.57 -6.40
CA ILE A 93 -3.65 -2.72 -7.38
C ILE A 93 -4.11 -1.36 -7.91
N ALA A 94 -4.22 -0.35 -7.04
CA ALA A 94 -4.61 0.99 -7.46
C ALA A 94 -3.56 1.62 -8.39
N GLU A 95 -2.28 1.46 -8.08
CA GLU A 95 -1.16 1.90 -8.92
C GLU A 95 -1.15 1.19 -10.28
N LEU A 96 -1.27 -0.14 -10.30
CA LEU A 96 -1.32 -0.93 -11.54
C LEU A 96 -2.54 -0.58 -12.40
N ARG A 97 -3.69 -0.30 -11.78
CA ARG A 97 -4.89 0.19 -12.50
C ARG A 97 -4.66 1.57 -13.10
N GLN A 98 -3.97 2.45 -12.40
CA GLN A 98 -3.63 3.77 -12.94
C GLN A 98 -2.70 3.64 -14.14
N GLN A 99 -1.63 2.85 -14.02
CA GLN A 99 -0.70 2.58 -15.13
C GLN A 99 -1.41 1.99 -16.34
N ASN A 100 -2.35 1.07 -16.12
CA ASN A 100 -3.15 0.51 -17.21
C ASN A 100 -3.94 1.60 -17.94
N ARG A 101 -4.64 2.48 -17.20
CA ARG A 101 -5.38 3.59 -17.81
C ARG A 101 -4.45 4.51 -18.60
N ASP A 102 -3.31 4.88 -18.03
CA ASP A 102 -2.34 5.76 -18.69
C ASP A 102 -1.81 5.15 -19.99
N LEU A 103 -1.57 3.82 -20.03
CA LEU A 103 -1.15 3.12 -21.24
C LEU A 103 -2.26 3.05 -22.30
N HIS A 104 -3.51 2.81 -21.89
CA HIS A 104 -4.64 2.85 -22.82
C HIS A 104 -4.82 4.24 -23.42
N ASP A 105 -4.75 5.29 -22.59
CA ASP A 105 -4.83 6.68 -23.06
C ASP A 105 -3.70 7.02 -24.05
N GLN A 106 -2.50 6.48 -23.85
CA GLN A 106 -1.40 6.63 -24.81
C GLN A 106 -1.70 5.93 -26.14
N LEU A 107 -2.19 4.69 -26.10
CA LEU A 107 -2.54 3.94 -27.30
C LEU A 107 -3.64 4.65 -28.11
N ASP A 108 -4.67 5.17 -27.43
CA ASP A 108 -5.76 5.90 -28.09
C ASP A 108 -5.28 7.19 -28.77
N ARG A 109 -4.36 7.92 -28.12
CA ARG A 109 -3.71 9.10 -28.72
C ARG A 109 -2.89 8.73 -29.95
N PHE A 110 -2.12 7.65 -29.89
CA PHE A 110 -1.35 7.16 -31.04
C PHE A 110 -2.26 6.72 -32.19
N ALA A 111 -3.33 5.97 -31.90
CA ALA A 111 -4.30 5.54 -32.90
C ALA A 111 -4.95 6.74 -33.58
N THR A 112 -5.40 7.73 -32.80
CA THR A 112 -5.99 8.98 -33.33
C THR A 112 -5.02 9.72 -34.24
N ALA A 113 -3.75 9.84 -33.84
CA ALA A 113 -2.73 10.50 -34.65
C ALA A 113 -2.45 9.76 -35.97
N LEU A 114 -2.43 8.42 -35.94
CA LEU A 114 -2.29 7.60 -37.15
C LEU A 114 -3.48 7.78 -38.09
N PHE A 115 -4.71 7.78 -37.56
CA PHE A 115 -5.91 8.02 -38.36
C PHE A 115 -5.92 9.42 -38.99
N ALA A 116 -5.60 10.46 -38.22
CA ALA A 116 -5.51 11.83 -38.73
C ALA A 116 -4.49 11.93 -39.88
N ARG A 117 -3.28 11.37 -39.69
CA ARG A 117 -2.24 11.33 -40.73
C ARG A 117 -2.70 10.57 -41.97
N HIS A 118 -3.43 9.47 -41.80
CA HIS A 118 -3.94 8.71 -42.93
C HIS A 118 -4.95 9.51 -43.74
N LEU A 119 -5.90 10.18 -43.07
CA LEU A 119 -6.86 11.07 -43.72
C LEU A 119 -6.16 12.20 -44.49
N ASP A 120 -5.16 12.85 -43.90
CA ASP A 120 -4.37 13.88 -44.58
C ASP A 120 -3.71 13.33 -45.85
N SER A 121 -3.15 12.11 -45.79
CA SER A 121 -2.51 11.47 -46.94
C SER A 121 -3.47 11.06 -48.07
N GLU A 122 -4.76 10.87 -47.76
CA GLU A 122 -5.79 10.61 -48.77
C GLU A 122 -6.26 11.90 -49.45
N ILE A 123 -6.35 13.01 -48.70
CA ILE A 123 -6.70 14.33 -49.24
C ILE A 123 -5.60 14.85 -50.18
N GLU A 124 -4.32 14.56 -49.88
CA GLU A 124 -3.20 14.96 -50.73
C GLU A 124 -3.03 14.13 -52.02
N ARG A 125 -3.82 13.06 -52.23
CA ARG A 125 -3.78 12.33 -53.51
C ARG A 125 -4.46 13.19 -54.59
N PRO A 126 -3.71 13.69 -55.60
CA PRO A 126 -4.35 14.39 -56.70
C PRO A 126 -5.27 13.42 -57.44
N GLU A 127 -6.54 13.78 -57.56
CA GLU A 127 -7.44 13.14 -58.52
C GLU A 127 -6.77 13.23 -59.90
N ILE A 128 -6.37 12.09 -60.44
CA ILE A 128 -5.87 12.01 -61.81
C ILE A 128 -7.10 12.26 -62.70
N GLU A 129 -7.34 13.52 -63.08
CA GLU A 129 -8.31 13.86 -64.12
C GLU A 129 -7.91 13.11 -65.40
N LEU A 130 -8.59 11.99 -65.67
CA LEU A 130 -8.54 11.28 -66.93
C LEU A 130 -9.25 12.13 -67.99
N VAL A 131 -8.56 13.17 -68.48
CA VAL A 131 -8.98 13.96 -69.64
C VAL A 131 -8.93 13.07 -70.89
N THR A 132 -10.00 12.34 -71.15
CA THR A 132 -10.20 11.62 -72.40
C THR A 132 -10.55 12.63 -73.49
N ARG A 133 -9.55 13.06 -74.26
CA ARG A 133 -9.72 13.94 -75.42
C ARG A 133 -10.43 13.17 -76.54
N ILE A 134 -11.76 13.19 -76.58
CA ILE A 134 -12.54 12.58 -77.67
C ILE A 134 -12.30 13.40 -78.95
N ARG A 135 -11.40 12.94 -79.83
CA ARG A 135 -11.31 13.44 -81.21
C ARG A 135 -12.56 12.98 -81.97
N ARG A 136 -13.58 13.84 -82.06
CA ARG A 136 -14.65 13.67 -83.06
C ARG A 136 -14.02 13.79 -84.45
N GLY A 137 -13.93 12.68 -85.17
CA GLY A 137 -13.54 12.65 -86.57
C GLY A 137 -14.51 13.51 -87.39
N GLN A 138 -13.99 14.55 -88.03
CA GLN A 138 -14.70 15.25 -89.09
C GLN A 138 -14.80 14.32 -90.30
N ARG A 139 -16.02 13.92 -90.64
CA ARG A 139 -16.36 13.28 -91.90
C ARG A 139 -16.86 14.37 -92.85
N ARG A 140 -16.08 14.68 -93.88
CA ARG A 140 -16.48 15.37 -95.13
C ARG A 140 -15.66 14.72 -96.23
N GLU A 141 -16.31 13.85 -97.01
CA GLU A 141 -16.71 14.10 -98.41
C GLU A 141 -15.51 14.13 -99.35
#